data_AF-A0A1H4HKL2-F1
#
_entry.id   AF-A0A1H4HKL2-F1
#
_cell.length_a   1.000
_cell.length_b   1.000
_cell.length_c   1.000
_cell.angle_alpha   90.00
_cell.angle_beta   90.00
_cell.angle_gamma   90.00
#
_symmetry.space_group_name_H-M   'P 1'
#
loop_
_entity.id
_entity.type
_entity.pdbx_description
1 polymer ?
#
loop_
_entity_poly.entity_id
_entity_poly.type
_entity_poly.pdbx_seq_one_letter_code
_entity_poly.pdbx_strand_id
1 'polypeptide(L)'
;MKTEPTVSEKTSFRYLKEKDISNPHYQIVCFFCCEENNIESFRFGMVDLIKTACSDQHFGNKDSYYYNQQQFVKLLELAYVLKNGDEDFKLNPNHPLHRFSDHPFELYTETKDKPFPALHFRTLSGTELNDIRIFLEELFHFKSLEDWRGILDSLLYCTKGEVKLDDIYDEKVYETVLIREYIEKTIEAMGLICETKSLPYIKLHHAEDFRIEVEEEETGHVFNPIPLMKFTEKNFPAVVNFIADVIEPEKIYCLNHRTDSDGRDHADLILVIPEKYPQTFEEIETVLNFAVLKHIHVSCTLFKSSFFHKMVGEGHIYFSLTCNTESLVYDDGSKPLPVLRLDNRPEKIEKTKHDFYTGLTKAKTFYEAAQSYRDDNFILSAFLLHQAAELGLRALNRSLTTQDKTGVAIFE
;
A
#
# COMPACT_ATOMS: atom_id res chain seq x y z
N MET A 1 -29.97 4.02 -50.39
CA MET A 1 -29.18 3.33 -49.34
C MET A 1 -28.17 2.44 -50.04
N LYS A 2 -26.91 2.90 -50.15
CA LYS A 2 -25.81 2.04 -50.58
C LYS A 2 -25.32 1.33 -49.32
N THR A 3 -25.52 0.03 -49.26
CA THR A 3 -24.84 -0.84 -48.30
C THR A 3 -23.35 -0.78 -48.62
N GLU A 4 -22.58 -0.12 -47.75
CA GLU A 4 -21.13 -0.17 -47.78
C GLU A 4 -20.67 -1.62 -47.57
N PRO A 5 -19.61 -2.05 -48.29
CA PRO A 5 -19.11 -3.39 -48.17
C PRO A 5 -18.39 -3.53 -46.83
N THR A 6 -18.89 -4.41 -45.96
CA THR A 6 -18.16 -4.92 -44.80
C THR A 6 -16.95 -5.70 -45.30
N VAL A 7 -15.85 -5.00 -45.56
CA VAL A 7 -14.53 -5.60 -45.69
C VAL A 7 -14.23 -6.20 -44.32
N SER A 8 -14.26 -7.53 -44.23
CA SER A 8 -13.67 -8.23 -43.09
C SER A 8 -12.18 -7.92 -43.10
N GLU A 9 -11.76 -6.94 -42.30
CA GLU A 9 -10.37 -6.64 -41.99
C GLU A 9 -9.77 -7.87 -41.30
N LYS A 10 -9.07 -8.73 -42.06
CA LYS A 10 -8.35 -9.87 -41.50
C LYS A 10 -7.03 -9.38 -40.92
N THR A 11 -7.05 -8.90 -39.68
CA THR A 11 -5.82 -8.79 -38.88
C THR A 11 -5.48 -10.17 -38.30
N SER A 12 -4.21 -10.43 -37.98
CA SER A 12 -3.80 -11.61 -37.19
C SER A 12 -4.07 -11.43 -35.68
N PHE A 13 -4.75 -10.35 -35.32
CA PHE A 13 -5.06 -9.97 -33.95
C PHE A 13 -6.52 -10.31 -33.63
N ARG A 14 -6.78 -10.77 -32.40
CA ARG A 14 -8.10 -11.21 -31.96
C ARG A 14 -9.00 -10.01 -31.66
N TYR A 15 -8.44 -8.96 -31.06
CA TYR A 15 -9.20 -7.79 -30.60
C TYR A 15 -8.77 -6.46 -31.24
N LEU A 16 -7.60 -6.38 -31.87
CA LEU A 16 -7.17 -5.18 -32.59
C LEU A 16 -7.65 -5.12 -34.05
N LYS A 17 -8.22 -3.97 -34.42
CA LYS A 17 -8.58 -3.60 -35.79
C LYS A 17 -7.41 -2.92 -36.50
N GLU A 18 -7.48 -2.74 -37.83
CA GLU A 18 -6.39 -2.12 -38.59
C GLU A 18 -6.06 -0.70 -38.09
N LYS A 19 -7.09 0.07 -37.72
CA LYS A 19 -6.92 1.40 -37.12
C LYS A 19 -6.21 1.37 -35.76
N ASP A 20 -6.41 0.31 -34.99
CA ASP A 20 -5.83 0.15 -33.65
C ASP A 20 -4.33 -0.17 -33.78
N ILE A 21 -3.97 -0.99 -34.77
CA ILE A 21 -2.58 -1.32 -35.13
C ILE A 21 -1.87 -0.08 -35.68
N SER A 22 -2.58 0.73 -36.48
CA SER A 22 -2.03 1.94 -37.09
C SER A 22 -1.87 3.09 -36.08
N ASN A 23 -2.61 3.06 -34.97
CA ASN A 23 -2.53 4.06 -33.90
C ASN A 23 -2.60 3.41 -32.51
N PRO A 24 -1.53 2.71 -32.09
CA PRO A 24 -1.54 1.96 -30.84
C PRO A 24 -1.60 2.88 -29.62
N HIS A 25 -0.98 4.07 -29.66
CA HIS A 25 -1.02 5.04 -28.57
C HIS A 25 -2.43 5.51 -28.24
N TYR A 26 -3.25 5.79 -29.25
CA TYR A 26 -4.65 6.15 -29.04
C TYR A 26 -5.40 5.06 -28.29
N GLN A 27 -5.19 3.80 -28.67
CA GLN A 27 -5.84 2.67 -28.00
C GLN A 27 -5.32 2.43 -26.58
N ILE A 28 -4.05 2.68 -26.31
CA ILE A 28 -3.47 2.61 -24.96
C ILE A 28 -4.09 3.67 -24.06
N VAL A 29 -4.27 4.90 -24.54
CA VAL A 29 -4.94 5.96 -23.78
C VAL A 29 -6.42 5.62 -23.58
N CYS A 30 -7.14 5.16 -24.61
CA CYS A 30 -8.52 4.67 -24.45
C CYS A 30 -8.63 3.56 -23.40
N PHE A 31 -7.63 2.68 -23.31
CA PHE A 31 -7.59 1.61 -22.34
C PHE A 31 -7.53 2.17 -20.92
N PHE A 32 -6.49 2.96 -20.60
CA PHE A 32 -6.23 3.42 -19.23
C PHE A 32 -7.07 4.61 -18.78
N CYS A 33 -7.67 5.38 -19.71
CA CYS A 33 -8.62 6.44 -19.36
C CYS A 33 -10.05 5.93 -19.13
N CYS A 34 -10.30 4.62 -19.30
CA CYS A 34 -11.55 4.02 -18.87
C CYS A 34 -11.51 3.81 -17.35
N GLU A 35 -12.52 4.27 -16.62
CA GLU A 35 -12.60 4.17 -15.14
C GLU A 35 -12.36 2.74 -14.63
N GLU A 36 -12.82 1.74 -15.39
CA GLU A 36 -12.71 0.31 -15.05
C GLU A 36 -11.28 -0.24 -15.21
N ASN A 37 -10.39 0.48 -15.88
CA ASN A 37 -9.08 0.00 -16.30
C ASN A 37 -7.91 0.83 -15.72
N ASN A 38 -8.12 1.50 -14.58
CA ASN A 38 -6.98 2.01 -13.84
C ASN A 38 -6.03 0.85 -13.47
N ILE A 39 -4.73 1.14 -13.33
CA ILE A 39 -3.68 0.12 -13.21
C ILE A 39 -3.97 -0.88 -12.06
N GLU A 40 -4.37 -0.40 -10.88
CA GLU A 40 -4.59 -1.26 -9.72
C GLU A 40 -5.86 -2.09 -9.84
N SER A 41 -6.99 -1.47 -10.18
CA SER A 41 -8.26 -2.17 -10.33
C SER A 41 -8.15 -3.26 -11.39
N PHE A 42 -7.50 -2.96 -12.52
CA PHE A 42 -7.26 -3.95 -13.57
C PHE A 42 -6.31 -5.06 -13.12
N ARG A 43 -5.22 -4.71 -12.41
CA ARG A 43 -4.28 -5.69 -11.84
C ARG A 43 -4.97 -6.62 -10.85
N PHE A 44 -5.76 -6.10 -9.91
CA PHE A 44 -6.52 -6.92 -8.96
C PHE A 44 -7.50 -7.83 -9.69
N GLY A 45 -8.19 -7.32 -10.71
CA GLY A 45 -9.07 -8.12 -11.56
C GLY A 45 -8.36 -9.29 -12.24
N MET A 46 -7.12 -9.09 -12.71
CA MET A 46 -6.30 -10.16 -13.29
C MET A 46 -5.76 -11.14 -12.25
N VAL A 47 -5.38 -10.66 -11.06
CA VAL A 47 -4.92 -11.52 -9.96
C VAL A 47 -6.06 -12.41 -9.46
N ASP A 48 -7.27 -11.87 -9.33
CA ASP A 48 -8.45 -12.63 -8.90
C ASP A 48 -8.85 -13.69 -9.94
N LEU A 49 -8.73 -13.38 -11.24
CA LEU A 49 -8.87 -14.34 -12.33
C LEU A 49 -7.89 -15.51 -12.16
N ILE A 50 -6.60 -15.24 -11.96
CA ILE A 50 -5.56 -16.26 -11.82
C ILE A 50 -5.79 -17.09 -10.55
N LYS A 51 -6.05 -16.45 -9.39
CA LYS A 51 -6.31 -17.15 -8.12
C LYS A 51 -7.51 -18.09 -8.22
N THR A 52 -8.57 -17.65 -8.89
CA THR A 52 -9.76 -18.47 -9.09
C THR A 52 -9.50 -19.62 -10.06
N ALA A 53 -8.71 -19.40 -11.11
CA ALA A 53 -8.31 -20.47 -12.03
C ALA A 53 -7.43 -21.54 -11.36
N CYS A 54 -6.65 -21.16 -10.35
CA CYS A 54 -5.67 -22.03 -9.69
C CYS A 54 -6.12 -22.58 -8.33
N SER A 55 -7.37 -22.38 -7.93
CA SER A 55 -7.86 -22.84 -6.64
C SER A 55 -9.31 -23.31 -6.69
N ASP A 56 -9.74 -24.01 -5.64
CA ASP A 56 -11.14 -24.41 -5.48
C ASP A 56 -12.02 -23.27 -4.92
N GLN A 57 -11.43 -22.09 -4.68
CA GLN A 57 -12.09 -20.91 -4.15
C GLN A 57 -12.29 -19.86 -5.24
N HIS A 58 -13.31 -19.03 -5.07
CA HIS A 58 -13.64 -17.95 -5.98
C HIS A 58 -13.23 -16.60 -5.37
N PHE A 59 -12.57 -15.76 -6.15
CA PHE A 59 -12.06 -14.44 -5.74
C PHE A 59 -12.58 -13.32 -6.65
N GLY A 60 -13.03 -12.20 -6.10
CA GLY A 60 -13.50 -11.07 -6.91
C GLY A 60 -14.86 -11.31 -7.57
N ASN A 61 -15.12 -10.65 -8.71
CA ASN A 61 -16.40 -10.73 -9.43
C ASN A 61 -16.31 -11.67 -10.65
N LYS A 62 -17.13 -12.73 -10.72
CA LYS A 62 -17.17 -13.66 -11.88
C LYS A 62 -17.47 -12.96 -13.18
N ASP A 63 -18.38 -11.99 -13.14
CA ASP A 63 -18.89 -11.35 -14.35
C ASP A 63 -17.82 -10.47 -15.02
N SER A 64 -16.77 -10.07 -14.28
CA SER A 64 -15.66 -9.29 -14.82
C SER A 64 -14.54 -10.14 -15.42
N TYR A 65 -14.47 -11.45 -15.17
CA TYR A 65 -13.36 -12.29 -15.67
C TYR A 65 -13.24 -12.31 -17.19
N TYR A 66 -14.37 -12.46 -17.88
CA TYR A 66 -14.39 -12.43 -19.34
C TYR A 66 -13.89 -11.09 -19.85
N TYR A 67 -14.40 -9.99 -19.27
CA TYR A 67 -13.97 -8.64 -19.63
C TYR A 67 -12.48 -8.43 -19.37
N ASN A 68 -11.98 -8.75 -18.17
CA ASN A 68 -10.58 -8.61 -17.79
C ASN A 68 -9.66 -9.40 -18.72
N GLN A 69 -10.04 -10.63 -19.06
CA GLN A 69 -9.29 -11.46 -20.00
C GLN A 69 -9.23 -10.82 -21.39
N GLN A 70 -10.35 -10.35 -21.93
CA GLN A 70 -10.39 -9.68 -23.23
C GLN A 70 -9.55 -8.41 -23.26
N GLN A 71 -9.70 -7.57 -22.23
CA GLN A 71 -8.93 -6.35 -22.07
C GLN A 71 -7.43 -6.65 -21.98
N PHE A 72 -7.03 -7.68 -21.25
CA PHE A 72 -5.62 -8.05 -21.12
C PHE A 72 -5.05 -8.59 -22.44
N VAL A 73 -5.81 -9.41 -23.18
CA VAL A 73 -5.38 -9.85 -24.52
C VAL A 73 -5.24 -8.65 -25.45
N LYS A 74 -6.18 -7.70 -25.44
CA LYS A 74 -6.06 -6.47 -26.24
C LYS A 74 -4.79 -5.70 -25.88
N LEU A 75 -4.48 -5.60 -24.59
CA LEU A 75 -3.28 -4.94 -24.07
C LEU A 75 -1.99 -5.65 -24.52
N LEU A 76 -1.95 -6.99 -24.47
CA LEU A 76 -0.85 -7.81 -24.99
C LEU A 76 -0.65 -7.64 -26.50
N GLU A 77 -1.73 -7.58 -27.26
CA GLU A 77 -1.67 -7.35 -28.71
C GLU A 77 -1.06 -5.98 -29.02
N LEU A 78 -1.43 -4.94 -28.26
CA LEU A 78 -0.83 -3.61 -28.37
C LEU A 78 0.66 -3.66 -28.00
N ALA A 79 1.02 -4.35 -26.92
CA ALA A 79 2.41 -4.54 -26.52
C ALA A 79 3.22 -5.24 -27.63
N TYR A 80 2.64 -6.22 -28.32
CA TYR A 80 3.27 -6.90 -29.45
C TYR A 80 3.45 -5.98 -30.67
N VAL A 81 2.48 -5.12 -30.97
CA VAL A 81 2.61 -4.10 -32.03
C VAL A 81 3.77 -3.16 -31.71
N LEU A 82 3.83 -2.64 -30.47
CA LEU A 82 4.90 -1.74 -30.04
C LEU A 82 6.29 -2.41 -30.05
N LYS A 83 6.37 -3.67 -29.61
CA LYS A 83 7.62 -4.46 -29.62
C LYS A 83 8.22 -4.59 -31.03
N ASN A 84 7.38 -4.70 -32.05
CA ASN A 84 7.82 -4.80 -33.45
C ASN A 84 7.98 -3.45 -34.16
N GLY A 85 7.71 -2.35 -33.46
CA GLY A 85 7.91 -0.99 -33.96
C GLY A 85 9.32 -0.44 -33.71
N ASP A 86 9.64 0.64 -34.42
CA ASP A 86 10.93 1.34 -34.30
C ASP A 86 10.96 2.42 -33.21
N GLU A 87 9.95 2.46 -32.32
CA GLU A 87 9.81 3.52 -31.31
C GLU A 87 10.71 3.34 -30.08
N ASP A 88 11.44 4.38 -29.69
CA ASP A 88 12.27 4.36 -28.48
C ASP A 88 11.44 4.55 -27.21
N PHE A 89 11.46 3.55 -26.31
CA PHE A 89 10.77 3.58 -25.02
C PHE A 89 11.68 3.93 -23.84
N LYS A 90 12.91 4.40 -24.10
CA LYS A 90 13.81 4.83 -23.04
C LYS A 90 13.28 6.05 -22.30
N LEU A 91 13.37 5.99 -20.97
CA LEU A 91 13.15 7.15 -20.12
C LEU A 91 14.34 8.09 -20.17
N ASN A 92 14.04 9.39 -20.15
CA ASN A 92 15.06 10.40 -19.92
C ASN A 92 15.61 10.24 -18.48
N PRO A 93 16.93 10.33 -18.24
CA PRO A 93 17.50 10.30 -16.89
C PRO A 93 16.93 11.36 -15.93
N ASN A 94 16.37 12.45 -16.46
CA ASN A 94 15.70 13.49 -15.69
C ASN A 94 14.19 13.21 -15.49
N HIS A 95 13.65 12.12 -16.02
CA HIS A 95 12.25 11.76 -15.83
C HIS A 95 12.02 11.32 -14.38
N PRO A 96 10.92 11.74 -13.70
CA PRO A 96 10.67 11.38 -12.30
C PRO A 96 10.59 9.88 -12.02
N LEU A 97 10.24 9.08 -13.04
CA LEU A 97 10.19 7.64 -12.93
C LEU A 97 11.52 6.94 -13.24
N HIS A 98 12.54 7.63 -13.76
CA HIS A 98 13.84 7.00 -14.04
C HIS A 98 14.46 6.43 -12.75
N ARG A 99 15.14 5.28 -12.88
CA ARG A 99 15.76 4.53 -11.78
C ARG A 99 17.27 4.47 -11.94
N PHE A 100 18.02 4.63 -10.87
CA PHE A 100 19.48 4.49 -10.86
C PHE A 100 19.94 3.11 -10.38
N SER A 101 19.06 2.36 -9.73
CA SER A 101 19.25 0.98 -9.30
C SER A 101 18.22 0.07 -9.96
N ASP A 102 18.60 -1.19 -10.16
CA ASP A 102 17.67 -2.25 -10.58
C ASP A 102 16.63 -2.61 -9.52
N HIS A 103 16.79 -2.09 -8.29
CA HIS A 103 15.84 -2.36 -7.22
C HIS A 103 14.48 -1.70 -7.52
N PRO A 104 13.36 -2.45 -7.51
CA PRO A 104 12.04 -1.94 -7.91
C PRO A 104 11.46 -0.87 -6.98
N PHE A 105 12.11 -0.60 -5.84
CA PHE A 105 11.63 0.29 -4.77
C PHE A 105 12.54 1.48 -4.48
N GLU A 106 13.28 2.01 -5.46
CA GLU A 106 13.99 3.28 -5.23
C GLU A 106 13.03 4.43 -4.90
N LEU A 107 13.47 5.32 -3.99
CA LEU A 107 12.67 6.39 -3.40
C LEU A 107 11.83 7.16 -4.43
N TYR A 108 10.52 7.20 -4.19
CA TYR A 108 9.58 8.00 -4.95
C TYR A 108 9.50 9.42 -4.39
N THR A 109 9.63 10.44 -5.24
CA THR A 109 9.01 11.74 -4.97
C THR A 109 7.65 11.73 -5.64
N GLU A 110 6.57 11.61 -4.85
CA GLU A 110 5.21 11.72 -5.38
C GLU A 110 5.05 13.08 -6.05
N THR A 111 4.72 13.06 -7.34
CA THR A 111 4.23 14.24 -8.06
C THR A 111 2.72 14.11 -8.10
N LYS A 112 2.02 14.95 -7.32
CA LYS A 112 0.58 14.88 -7.09
C LYS A 112 -0.29 15.09 -8.34
N ASP A 113 0.31 15.56 -9.44
CA ASP A 113 -0.43 16.00 -10.63
C ASP A 113 -0.30 15.02 -11.81
N LYS A 114 0.05 13.75 -11.55
CA LYS A 114 0.24 12.74 -12.59
C LYS A 114 -0.90 11.72 -12.61
N PRO A 115 -1.36 11.32 -13.81
CA PRO A 115 -2.43 10.33 -13.96
C PRO A 115 -2.06 8.94 -13.44
N PHE A 116 -0.76 8.68 -13.23
CA PHE A 116 -0.26 7.45 -12.65
C PHE A 116 0.71 7.77 -11.50
N PRO A 117 0.29 7.60 -10.24
CA PRO A 117 1.18 7.56 -9.09
C PRO A 117 2.36 6.61 -9.33
N ALA A 118 3.57 7.05 -8.95
CA ALA A 118 4.77 6.24 -9.15
C ALA A 118 4.73 4.89 -8.38
N LEU A 119 3.88 4.81 -7.35
CA LEU A 119 3.57 3.59 -6.58
C LEU A 119 2.96 2.46 -7.42
N HIS A 120 2.41 2.77 -8.60
CA HIS A 120 1.85 1.75 -9.50
C HIS A 120 2.92 0.89 -10.19
N PHE A 121 4.19 1.30 -10.20
CA PHE A 121 5.29 0.57 -10.86
C PHE A 121 6.15 -0.14 -9.80
N ARG A 122 5.76 -1.37 -9.43
CA ARG A 122 6.37 -2.15 -8.34
C ARG A 122 6.97 -3.49 -8.78
N THR A 123 6.66 -3.94 -9.99
CA THR A 123 7.12 -5.24 -10.52
C THR A 123 8.21 -5.10 -11.56
N LEU A 124 8.23 -4.02 -12.35
CA LEU A 124 9.33 -3.75 -13.27
C LEU A 124 10.63 -3.45 -12.49
N SER A 125 11.73 -4.10 -12.89
CA SER A 125 13.07 -3.74 -12.43
C SER A 125 13.46 -2.34 -12.92
N GLY A 126 14.47 -1.74 -12.31
CA GLY A 126 14.95 -0.41 -12.71
C GLY A 126 15.38 -0.33 -14.17
N THR A 127 16.08 -1.35 -14.67
CA THR A 127 16.46 -1.44 -16.09
C THR A 127 15.27 -1.58 -17.02
N GLU A 128 14.30 -2.45 -16.72
CA GLU A 128 13.06 -2.58 -17.50
C GLU A 128 12.24 -1.28 -17.49
N LEU A 129 12.17 -0.60 -16.34
CA LEU A 129 11.44 0.66 -16.20
C LEU A 129 12.11 1.77 -17.02
N ASN A 130 13.44 1.83 -17.03
CA ASN A 130 14.21 2.79 -17.82
C ASN A 130 14.17 2.51 -19.33
N ASP A 131 13.98 1.26 -19.75
CA ASP A 131 13.85 0.86 -21.14
C ASP A 131 12.88 -0.32 -21.28
N ILE A 132 11.61 0.02 -21.53
CA ILE A 132 10.52 -0.97 -21.60
C ILE A 132 10.73 -2.00 -22.73
N ARG A 133 11.57 -1.71 -23.73
CA ARG A 133 11.90 -2.68 -24.78
C ARG A 133 12.51 -3.95 -24.21
N ILE A 134 13.33 -3.83 -23.16
CA ILE A 134 13.96 -4.98 -22.49
C ILE A 134 12.88 -5.95 -22.01
N PHE A 135 11.87 -5.43 -21.31
CA PHE A 135 10.74 -6.23 -20.84
C PHE A 135 9.92 -6.80 -21.99
N LEU A 136 9.58 -6.02 -23.02
CA LEU A 136 8.77 -6.52 -24.15
C LEU A 136 9.49 -7.62 -24.94
N GLU A 137 10.81 -7.53 -25.09
CA GLU A 137 11.62 -8.59 -25.69
C GLU A 137 11.58 -9.86 -24.84
N GLU A 138 11.77 -9.72 -23.53
CA GLU A 138 11.72 -10.84 -22.59
C GLU A 138 10.34 -11.51 -22.53
N LEU A 139 9.26 -10.72 -22.44
CA LEU A 139 7.87 -11.18 -22.38
C LEU A 139 7.52 -12.11 -23.56
N PHE A 140 7.90 -11.69 -24.78
CA PHE A 140 7.63 -12.45 -26.00
C PHE A 140 8.72 -13.46 -26.37
N HIS A 141 9.84 -13.47 -25.64
CA HIS A 141 10.80 -14.57 -25.65
C HIS A 141 10.35 -15.71 -24.75
N PHE A 142 9.76 -15.38 -23.59
CA PHE A 142 9.23 -16.35 -22.64
C PHE A 142 8.07 -17.17 -23.24
N LYS A 143 7.07 -16.51 -23.83
CA LYS A 143 5.96 -17.15 -24.54
C LYS A 143 5.58 -16.33 -25.78
N SER A 144 5.19 -16.99 -26.87
CA SER A 144 4.72 -16.27 -28.06
C SER A 144 3.37 -15.58 -27.80
N LEU A 145 2.98 -14.64 -28.65
CA LEU A 145 1.66 -13.98 -28.53
C LEU A 145 0.51 -15.00 -28.54
N GLU A 146 0.62 -16.05 -29.36
CA GLU A 146 -0.40 -17.09 -29.44
C GLU A 146 -0.44 -17.96 -28.17
N ASP A 147 0.74 -18.29 -27.60
CA ASP A 147 0.82 -19.01 -26.34
C ASP A 147 0.21 -18.20 -25.19
N TRP A 148 0.51 -16.90 -25.12
CA TRP A 148 -0.09 -15.99 -24.13
C TRP A 148 -1.62 -15.95 -24.22
N ARG A 149 -2.18 -15.89 -25.44
CA ARG A 149 -3.63 -15.98 -25.65
C ARG A 149 -4.19 -17.31 -25.15
N GLY A 150 -3.52 -18.42 -25.47
CA GLY A 150 -3.90 -19.75 -25.02
C GLY A 150 -3.89 -19.91 -23.50
N ILE A 151 -2.87 -19.36 -22.83
CA ILE A 151 -2.77 -19.33 -21.36
C ILE A 151 -3.96 -18.56 -20.77
N LEU A 152 -4.27 -17.38 -21.29
CA LEU A 152 -5.37 -16.54 -20.79
C LEU A 152 -6.74 -17.18 -21.03
N ASP A 153 -6.94 -17.81 -22.18
CA ASP A 153 -8.16 -18.57 -22.48
C ASP A 153 -8.32 -19.76 -21.52
N SER A 154 -7.21 -20.45 -21.20
CA SER A 154 -7.20 -21.57 -20.26
C SER A 154 -7.50 -21.11 -18.84
N LEU A 155 -6.88 -20.01 -18.38
CA LEU A 155 -7.19 -19.42 -17.07
C LEU A 155 -8.67 -19.09 -16.95
N LEU A 156 -9.23 -18.41 -17.97
CA LEU A 156 -10.65 -18.08 -18.00
C LEU A 156 -11.54 -19.34 -18.00
N TYR A 157 -11.16 -20.37 -18.76
CA TYR A 157 -11.88 -21.64 -18.79
C TYR A 157 -11.89 -22.34 -17.41
N CYS A 158 -10.74 -22.39 -16.74
CA CYS A 158 -10.60 -22.97 -15.40
C CYS A 158 -11.46 -22.28 -14.35
N THR A 159 -11.75 -20.97 -14.48
CA THR A 159 -12.61 -20.26 -13.51
C THR A 159 -14.05 -20.79 -13.42
N LYS A 160 -14.50 -21.60 -14.39
CA LYS A 160 -15.81 -22.26 -14.36
C LYS A 160 -15.83 -23.48 -13.42
N GLY A 161 -14.68 -23.95 -12.95
CA GLY A 161 -14.56 -25.08 -12.02
C GLY A 161 -14.76 -26.47 -12.66
N GLU A 162 -14.83 -26.55 -13.98
CA GLU A 162 -15.02 -27.83 -14.70
C GLU A 162 -13.71 -28.60 -14.90
N VAL A 163 -12.58 -27.88 -14.97
CA VAL A 163 -11.24 -28.41 -15.23
C VAL A 163 -10.24 -27.60 -14.42
N LYS A 164 -9.27 -28.26 -13.77
CA LYS A 164 -8.20 -27.55 -13.04
C LYS A 164 -7.08 -27.19 -14.01
N LEU A 165 -6.34 -26.12 -13.71
CA LEU A 165 -5.22 -25.71 -14.54
C LEU A 165 -4.17 -26.83 -14.71
N ASP A 166 -3.94 -27.61 -13.65
CA ASP A 166 -3.06 -28.79 -13.62
C ASP A 166 -3.50 -29.89 -14.60
N ASP A 167 -4.78 -29.93 -15.00
CA ASP A 167 -5.29 -30.89 -15.98
C ASP A 167 -5.07 -30.42 -17.44
N ILE A 168 -4.85 -29.13 -17.65
CA ILE A 168 -4.65 -28.50 -18.97
C ILE A 168 -3.15 -28.37 -19.28
N TYR A 169 -2.36 -28.00 -18.28
CA TYR A 169 -0.92 -27.82 -18.40
C TYR A 169 -0.20 -28.77 -17.44
N ASP A 170 0.68 -29.62 -17.99
CA ASP A 170 1.64 -30.43 -17.23
C ASP A 170 2.81 -29.56 -16.71
N GLU A 171 2.53 -28.30 -16.39
CA GLU A 171 3.51 -27.29 -16.00
C GLU A 171 3.52 -27.14 -14.47
N LYS A 172 4.72 -26.96 -13.93
CA LYS A 172 4.95 -26.88 -12.47
C LYS A 172 4.38 -25.56 -11.95
N VAL A 173 3.90 -25.55 -10.70
CA VAL A 173 3.48 -24.36 -9.92
C VAL A 173 4.36 -23.10 -10.14
N TYR A 174 5.65 -23.28 -10.38
CA TYR A 174 6.61 -22.21 -10.72
C TYR A 174 6.21 -21.38 -11.95
N GLU A 175 5.66 -21.99 -12.98
CA GLU A 175 5.29 -21.31 -14.22
C GLU A 175 4.09 -20.39 -14.04
N THR A 176 3.13 -20.77 -13.18
CA THR A 176 2.01 -19.90 -12.80
C THR A 176 2.47 -18.64 -12.08
N VAL A 177 3.51 -18.75 -11.24
CA VAL A 177 4.11 -17.58 -10.56
C VAL A 177 4.72 -16.63 -11.58
N LEU A 178 5.47 -17.16 -12.56
CA LEU A 178 6.04 -16.35 -13.64
C LEU A 178 4.95 -15.74 -14.54
N ILE A 179 3.92 -16.49 -14.91
CA ILE A 179 2.77 -15.99 -15.67
C ILE A 179 2.15 -14.79 -14.94
N ARG A 180 1.91 -14.91 -13.64
CA ARG A 180 1.39 -13.79 -12.83
C ARG A 180 2.34 -12.60 -12.86
N GLU A 181 3.64 -12.81 -12.68
CA GLU A 181 4.64 -11.73 -12.69
C GLU A 181 4.67 -11.00 -14.04
N TYR A 182 4.74 -11.72 -15.17
CA TYR A 182 4.70 -11.12 -16.50
C TYR A 182 3.38 -10.39 -16.78
N ILE A 183 2.26 -10.87 -16.25
CA ILE A 183 0.97 -10.17 -16.35
C ILE A 183 1.03 -8.83 -15.62
N GLU A 184 1.50 -8.80 -14.37
CA GLU A 184 1.63 -7.56 -13.61
C GLU A 184 2.61 -6.58 -14.27
N LYS A 185 3.79 -7.07 -14.70
CA LYS A 185 4.77 -6.27 -15.44
C LYS A 185 4.22 -5.73 -16.77
N THR A 186 3.38 -6.49 -17.47
CA THR A 186 2.74 -6.02 -18.72
C THR A 186 1.81 -4.84 -18.45
N ILE A 187 1.00 -4.90 -17.39
CA ILE A 187 0.11 -3.80 -17.01
C ILE A 187 0.93 -2.55 -16.68
N GLU A 188 1.99 -2.72 -15.89
CA GLU A 188 2.92 -1.63 -15.53
C GLU A 188 3.62 -1.04 -16.75
N ALA A 189 4.19 -1.88 -17.61
CA ALA A 189 4.91 -1.44 -18.81
C ALA A 189 4.01 -0.62 -19.73
N MET A 190 2.78 -1.10 -19.95
CA MET A 190 1.81 -0.40 -20.80
C MET A 190 1.27 0.87 -20.14
N GLY A 191 1.14 0.88 -18.81
CA GLY A 191 0.84 2.09 -18.04
C GLY A 191 1.94 3.15 -18.17
N LEU A 192 3.21 2.74 -18.12
CA LEU A 192 4.35 3.63 -18.29
C LEU A 192 4.41 4.20 -19.72
N ILE A 193 4.16 3.37 -20.73
CA ILE A 193 4.06 3.81 -22.13
C ILE A 193 2.87 4.77 -22.29
N CYS A 194 1.76 4.53 -21.59
CA CYS A 194 0.63 5.45 -21.56
C CYS A 194 1.07 6.83 -21.08
N GLU A 195 1.71 6.90 -19.91
CA GLU A 195 2.15 8.16 -19.31
C GLU A 195 3.19 8.91 -20.16
N THR A 196 4.21 8.19 -20.62
CA THR A 196 5.44 8.80 -21.14
C THR A 196 5.43 9.04 -22.64
N LYS A 197 4.60 8.31 -23.39
CA LYS A 197 4.53 8.39 -24.86
C LYS A 197 3.12 8.66 -25.35
N SER A 198 2.16 7.86 -24.89
CA SER A 198 0.82 7.85 -25.49
C SER A 198 0.00 9.08 -25.11
N LEU A 199 0.03 9.53 -23.85
CA LEU A 199 -0.61 10.76 -23.42
C LEU A 199 -0.02 12.01 -24.12
N PRO A 200 1.32 12.19 -24.19
CA PRO A 200 1.90 13.26 -25.01
C PRO A 200 1.47 13.22 -26.48
N TYR A 201 1.45 12.02 -27.10
CA TYR A 201 0.99 11.84 -28.47
C TYR A 201 -0.47 12.29 -28.64
N ILE A 202 -1.36 11.86 -27.76
CA ILE A 202 -2.78 12.22 -27.81
C ILE A 202 -3.01 13.71 -27.59
N LYS A 203 -2.29 14.32 -26.64
CA LYS A 203 -2.33 15.78 -26.43
C LYS A 203 -1.91 16.57 -27.67
N LEU A 204 -0.99 16.03 -28.48
CA LEU A 204 -0.51 16.69 -29.70
C LEU A 204 -1.42 16.47 -30.91
N HIS A 205 -1.98 15.26 -31.06
CA HIS A 205 -2.65 14.84 -32.30
C HIS A 205 -4.16 14.66 -32.18
N HIS A 206 -4.69 14.52 -30.95
CA HIS A 206 -6.07 14.13 -30.65
C HIS A 206 -6.64 14.88 -29.44
N ALA A 207 -6.19 16.12 -29.21
CA ALA A 207 -6.61 16.91 -28.05
C ALA A 207 -8.13 17.12 -27.96
N GLU A 208 -8.83 17.12 -29.10
CA GLU A 208 -10.29 17.29 -29.15
C GLU A 208 -11.05 16.02 -28.74
N ASP A 209 -10.42 14.85 -28.87
CA ASP A 209 -11.05 13.54 -28.61
C ASP A 209 -11.04 13.19 -27.11
N PHE A 210 -10.11 13.75 -26.35
CA PHE A 210 -9.96 13.48 -24.91
C PHE A 210 -10.00 14.78 -24.12
N ARG A 211 -11.13 15.02 -23.45
CA ARG A 211 -11.17 15.94 -22.31
C ARG A 211 -10.56 15.21 -21.13
N ILE A 212 -9.24 15.24 -21.03
CA ILE A 212 -8.56 14.89 -19.78
C ILE A 212 -8.83 16.06 -18.85
N GLU A 213 -9.98 16.02 -18.19
CA GLU A 213 -10.22 16.84 -17.02
C GLU A 213 -9.19 16.35 -15.99
N VAL A 214 -8.08 17.09 -15.89
CA VAL A 214 -7.20 16.96 -14.73
C VAL A 214 -8.05 17.52 -13.60
N GLU A 215 -8.91 16.68 -13.03
CA GLU A 215 -9.51 16.99 -11.75
C GLU A 215 -8.32 17.17 -10.81
N GLU A 216 -8.11 18.42 -10.37
CA GLU A 216 -7.36 18.68 -9.15
C GLU A 216 -8.16 17.97 -8.05
N GLU A 217 -7.89 16.67 -7.84
CA GLU A 217 -8.48 15.89 -6.75
C GLU A 217 -7.99 16.48 -5.42
N GLU A 218 -8.72 17.49 -4.94
CA GLU A 218 -8.77 17.77 -3.52
C GLU A 218 -9.39 16.54 -2.85
N THR A 219 -8.59 15.88 -1.99
CA THR A 219 -8.88 14.72 -1.12
C THR A 219 -8.48 13.31 -1.58
N GLY A 220 -7.32 13.17 -2.23
CA GLY A 220 -6.64 11.87 -2.32
C GLY A 220 -6.04 11.42 -0.97
N HIS A 221 -6.18 10.12 -0.64
CA HIS A 221 -5.48 9.49 0.48
C HIS A 221 -3.98 9.80 0.40
N VAL A 222 -3.38 10.29 1.48
CA VAL A 222 -1.95 10.64 1.50
C VAL A 222 -1.19 9.51 2.18
N PHE A 223 -0.52 8.69 1.37
CA PHE A 223 0.46 7.73 1.87
C PHE A 223 1.84 8.40 1.92
N ASN A 224 2.47 8.43 3.08
CA ASN A 224 3.81 9.00 3.22
C ASN A 224 4.80 7.90 3.58
N PRO A 225 5.61 7.42 2.62
CA PRO A 225 6.54 6.32 2.87
C PRO A 225 7.81 6.74 3.64
N ILE A 226 8.07 8.05 3.79
CA ILE A 226 9.32 8.57 4.40
C ILE A 226 9.61 7.99 5.80
N PRO A 227 8.63 7.84 6.71
CA PRO A 227 8.89 7.24 8.02
C PRO A 227 9.18 5.73 7.91
N LEU A 228 8.64 5.07 6.89
CA LEU A 228 8.79 3.64 6.59
C LEU A 228 10.13 3.32 5.88
N MET A 229 10.78 4.31 5.26
CA MET A 229 12.07 4.16 4.59
C MET A 229 13.24 3.88 5.54
N LYS A 230 13.04 4.05 6.86
CA LYS A 230 14.07 3.73 7.85
C LYS A 230 14.15 2.22 8.16
N PHE A 231 13.13 1.45 7.77
CA PHE A 231 13.06 0.02 8.03
C PHE A 231 13.96 -0.76 7.08
N THR A 232 14.83 -1.58 7.67
CA THR A 232 15.59 -2.63 7.01
C THR A 232 14.71 -3.83 6.62
N GLU A 233 13.58 -4.03 7.29
CA GLU A 233 12.66 -5.11 6.95
C GLU A 233 11.92 -4.91 5.63
N LYS A 234 12.07 -5.92 4.76
CA LYS A 234 11.35 -6.01 3.49
C LYS A 234 9.87 -6.25 3.78
N ASN A 235 8.99 -5.48 3.11
CA ASN A 235 7.53 -5.55 3.13
C ASN A 235 6.78 -4.77 4.23
N PHE A 236 7.44 -3.97 5.07
CA PHE A 236 6.73 -3.17 6.08
C PHE A 236 5.64 -2.23 5.49
N PRO A 237 5.83 -1.58 4.32
CA PRO A 237 4.75 -0.81 3.67
C PRO A 237 3.52 -1.65 3.31
N ALA A 238 3.70 -2.94 2.98
CA ALA A 238 2.58 -3.83 2.68
C ALA A 238 1.73 -4.13 3.92
N VAL A 239 2.35 -4.15 5.11
CA VAL A 239 1.63 -4.27 6.39
C VAL A 239 0.77 -3.04 6.62
N VAL A 240 1.32 -1.84 6.42
CA VAL A 240 0.57 -0.59 6.58
C VAL A 240 -0.59 -0.51 5.60
N ASN A 241 -0.38 -0.89 4.33
CA ASN A 241 -1.44 -0.92 3.32
C ASN A 241 -2.53 -1.94 3.67
N PHE A 242 -2.14 -3.15 4.09
CA PHE A 242 -3.11 -4.15 4.53
C PHE A 242 -3.95 -3.66 5.72
N ILE A 243 -3.31 -3.02 6.70
CA ILE A 243 -4.00 -2.40 7.83
C ILE A 243 -4.96 -1.31 7.34
N ALA A 244 -4.52 -0.46 6.42
CA ALA A 244 -5.35 0.60 5.86
C ALA A 244 -6.58 0.05 5.13
N ASP A 245 -6.41 -1.00 4.34
CA ASP A 245 -7.47 -1.60 3.55
C ASP A 245 -8.51 -2.37 4.39
N VAL A 246 -8.07 -3.01 5.49
CA VAL A 246 -8.95 -3.88 6.29
C VAL A 246 -9.55 -3.16 7.50
N ILE A 247 -8.79 -2.23 8.11
CA ILE A 247 -9.21 -1.50 9.32
C ILE A 247 -9.74 -0.10 8.97
N GLU A 248 -9.51 0.41 7.77
CA GLU A 248 -9.96 1.74 7.32
C GLU A 248 -9.73 2.85 8.39
N PRO A 249 -8.52 2.96 8.98
CA PRO A 249 -8.26 3.99 9.97
C PRO A 249 -8.29 5.37 9.31
N GLU A 250 -8.61 6.41 10.07
CA GLU A 250 -8.50 7.79 9.58
C GLU A 250 -7.03 8.15 9.34
N LYS A 251 -6.15 7.73 10.25
CA LYS A 251 -4.70 8.04 10.21
C LYS A 251 -3.88 6.91 10.79
N ILE A 252 -2.69 6.70 10.25
CA ILE A 252 -1.67 5.83 10.84
C ILE A 252 -0.39 6.64 11.01
N TYR A 253 0.18 6.62 12.21
CA TYR A 253 1.48 7.20 12.52
C TYR A 253 2.46 6.08 12.88
N CYS A 254 3.69 6.16 12.41
CA CYS A 254 4.77 5.26 12.78
C CYS A 254 5.76 5.97 13.71
N LEU A 255 5.87 5.47 14.94
CA LEU A 255 6.75 6.01 15.97
C LEU A 255 8.02 5.20 16.13
N ASN A 256 9.06 5.89 16.59
CA ASN A 256 10.25 5.31 17.20
C ASN A 256 10.87 4.12 16.45
N HIS A 257 11.04 4.25 15.13
CA HIS A 257 11.83 3.28 14.37
C HIS A 257 13.24 3.14 14.97
N ARG A 258 13.54 1.96 15.49
CA ARG A 258 14.85 1.62 16.06
C ARG A 258 15.28 0.26 15.56
N THR A 259 16.49 0.18 15.02
CA THR A 259 17.13 -1.09 14.73
C THR A 259 17.89 -1.54 15.98
N ASP A 260 17.59 -2.74 16.46
CA ASP A 260 18.32 -3.35 17.57
C ASP A 260 19.72 -3.83 17.15
N SER A 261 20.50 -4.33 18.10
CA SER A 261 21.85 -4.86 17.85
C SER A 261 21.86 -6.07 16.92
N ASP A 262 20.72 -6.76 16.79
CA ASP A 262 20.56 -7.96 15.97
C ASP A 262 20.08 -7.62 14.55
N GLY A 263 19.92 -6.33 14.24
CA GLY A 263 19.50 -5.85 12.94
C GLY A 263 17.98 -5.95 12.71
N ARG A 264 17.19 -6.14 13.77
CA ARG A 264 15.72 -6.13 13.67
C ARG A 264 15.22 -4.73 13.95
N ASP A 265 14.30 -4.28 13.11
CA ASP A 265 13.62 -3.02 13.35
C ASP A 265 12.58 -3.21 14.45
N HIS A 266 12.25 -2.15 15.17
CA HIS A 266 11.17 -2.09 16.13
C HIS A 266 10.37 -0.83 15.82
N ALA A 267 9.05 -0.95 15.83
CA ALA A 267 8.17 0.14 15.46
C ALA A 267 6.86 0.12 16.22
N ASP A 268 6.40 1.31 16.59
CA ASP A 268 5.11 1.47 17.22
C ASP A 268 4.18 2.23 16.27
N LEU A 269 3.15 1.56 15.77
CA LEU A 269 2.11 2.17 14.96
C LEU A 269 1.01 2.73 15.87
N ILE A 270 0.61 3.97 15.63
CA ILE A 270 -0.62 4.56 16.18
C ILE A 270 -1.67 4.60 15.09
N LEU A 271 -2.79 3.93 15.31
CA LEU A 271 -3.95 3.93 14.44
C LEU A 271 -5.05 4.80 15.06
N VAL A 272 -5.53 5.77 14.29
CA VAL A 272 -6.68 6.61 14.65
C VAL A 272 -7.89 6.08 13.90
N ILE A 273 -8.85 5.46 14.60
CA ILE A 273 -10.04 4.87 13.97
C ILE A 273 -11.26 5.80 14.06
N PRO A 274 -12.20 5.72 13.10
CA PRO A 274 -13.46 6.46 13.15
C PRO A 274 -14.26 6.22 14.43
N GLU A 275 -15.05 7.22 14.85
CA GLU A 275 -15.82 7.11 16.10
C GLU A 275 -16.88 5.99 16.05
N LYS A 276 -17.49 5.85 14.87
CA LYS A 276 -18.45 4.81 14.52
C LYS A 276 -17.74 3.81 13.62
N TYR A 277 -16.99 2.92 14.24
CA TYR A 277 -16.36 1.82 13.54
C TYR A 277 -17.23 0.56 13.67
N PRO A 278 -17.53 -0.16 12.57
CA PRO A 278 -18.50 -1.26 12.59
C PRO A 278 -17.97 -2.51 13.32
N GLN A 279 -16.66 -2.69 13.36
CA GLN A 279 -16.03 -3.85 14.01
C GLN A 279 -15.78 -3.59 15.50
N THR A 280 -15.82 -4.67 16.27
CA THR A 280 -15.44 -4.72 17.67
C THR A 280 -13.92 -4.62 17.83
N PHE A 281 -13.46 -4.26 19.03
CA PHE A 281 -12.03 -4.20 19.32
C PHE A 281 -11.33 -5.56 19.13
N GLU A 282 -11.99 -6.65 19.52
CA GLU A 282 -11.46 -8.03 19.38
C GLU A 282 -11.25 -8.42 17.90
N GLU A 283 -12.14 -7.98 17.01
CA GLU A 283 -11.99 -8.20 15.57
C GLU A 283 -10.80 -7.40 15.00
N ILE A 284 -10.66 -6.14 15.39
CA ILE A 284 -9.50 -5.31 14.99
C ILE A 284 -8.20 -5.91 15.51
N GLU A 285 -8.18 -6.34 16.77
CA GLU A 285 -7.02 -7.00 17.38
C GLU A 285 -6.63 -8.28 16.63
N THR A 286 -7.61 -9.09 16.22
CA THR A 286 -7.38 -10.28 15.41
C THR A 286 -6.74 -9.94 14.06
N VAL A 287 -7.22 -8.89 13.38
CA VAL A 287 -6.65 -8.41 12.11
C VAL A 287 -5.24 -7.88 12.31
N LEU A 288 -5.00 -7.08 13.35
CA LEU A 288 -3.67 -6.54 13.66
C LEU A 288 -2.68 -7.67 13.95
N ASN A 289 -3.05 -8.62 14.80
CA ASN A 289 -2.22 -9.79 15.12
C ASN A 289 -1.88 -10.61 13.88
N PHE A 290 -2.82 -10.73 12.93
CA PHE A 290 -2.56 -11.37 11.64
C PHE A 290 -1.60 -10.55 10.77
N ALA A 291 -1.82 -9.22 10.67
CA ALA A 291 -0.99 -8.31 9.88
C ALA A 291 0.48 -8.32 10.36
N VAL A 292 0.70 -8.39 11.67
CA VAL A 292 2.03 -8.36 12.29
C VAL A 292 2.58 -9.76 12.61
N LEU A 293 1.94 -10.84 12.16
CA LEU A 293 2.33 -12.22 12.50
C LEU A 293 3.80 -12.54 12.12
N LYS A 294 4.28 -11.95 11.03
CA LYS A 294 5.68 -12.05 10.58
C LYS A 294 6.58 -10.91 11.04
N HIS A 295 5.99 -9.93 11.73
CA HIS A 295 6.61 -8.67 12.16
C HIS A 295 6.44 -8.49 13.67
N ILE A 296 6.91 -9.45 14.46
CA ILE A 296 6.73 -9.52 15.93
C ILE A 296 7.30 -8.33 16.74
N HIS A 297 7.98 -7.40 16.06
CA HIS A 297 8.60 -6.20 16.61
C HIS A 297 7.79 -4.93 16.27
N VAL A 298 6.61 -5.10 15.65
CA VAL A 298 5.67 -4.03 15.34
C VAL A 298 4.56 -4.05 16.36
N SER A 299 4.48 -3.01 17.18
CA SER A 299 3.40 -2.78 18.12
C SER A 299 2.33 -1.90 17.48
N CYS A 300 1.06 -2.15 17.75
CA CYS A 300 -0.03 -1.29 17.27
C CYS A 300 -0.82 -0.73 18.47
N THR A 301 -1.03 0.58 18.51
CA THR A 301 -1.86 1.27 19.49
C THR A 301 -3.05 1.91 18.80
N LEU A 302 -4.26 1.63 19.29
CA LEU A 302 -5.50 2.14 18.72
C LEU A 302 -6.06 3.32 19.52
N PHE A 303 -6.47 4.39 18.83
CA PHE A 303 -7.24 5.48 19.43
C PHE A 303 -8.50 5.78 18.63
N LYS A 304 -9.58 6.08 19.34
CA LYS A 304 -10.75 6.69 18.72
C LYS A 304 -10.45 8.11 18.26
N SER A 305 -10.98 8.46 17.09
CA SER A 305 -10.82 9.79 16.49
C SER A 305 -11.19 10.93 17.43
N SER A 306 -12.33 10.86 18.13
CA SER A 306 -12.76 11.92 19.05
C SER A 306 -11.76 12.15 20.19
N PHE A 307 -11.22 11.06 20.74
CA PHE A 307 -10.21 11.11 21.78
C PHE A 307 -8.91 11.68 21.24
N PHE A 308 -8.42 11.16 20.11
CA PHE A 308 -7.19 11.63 19.48
C PHE A 308 -7.23 13.13 19.20
N HIS A 309 -8.25 13.62 18.49
CA HIS A 309 -8.37 15.04 18.15
C HIS A 309 -8.53 15.93 19.39
N LYS A 310 -9.26 15.47 20.42
CA LYS A 310 -9.35 16.18 21.69
C LYS A 310 -7.97 16.34 22.32
N MET A 311 -7.21 15.25 22.44
CA MET A 311 -5.89 15.27 23.06
C MET A 311 -4.92 16.16 22.28
N VAL A 312 -4.91 16.06 20.94
CA VAL A 312 -4.08 16.95 20.12
C VAL A 312 -4.50 18.42 20.26
N GLY A 313 -5.81 18.70 20.21
CA GLY A 313 -6.35 20.06 20.34
C GLY A 313 -6.07 20.70 21.71
N GLU A 314 -6.01 19.88 22.76
CA GLU A 314 -5.63 20.30 24.11
C GLU A 314 -4.11 20.54 24.25
N GLY A 315 -3.28 20.22 23.25
CA GLY A 315 -1.82 20.36 23.30
C GLY A 315 -1.18 19.28 24.16
N HIS A 316 -1.58 18.04 23.96
CA HIS A 316 -1.09 16.91 24.73
C HIS A 316 0.33 16.49 24.31
N ILE A 317 1.29 16.55 25.23
CA ILE A 317 2.73 16.46 24.95
C ILE A 317 3.09 15.22 24.11
N TYR A 318 2.57 14.04 24.47
CA TYR A 318 2.86 12.80 23.74
C TYR A 318 2.44 12.92 22.26
N PHE A 319 1.14 13.13 21.98
CA PHE A 319 0.63 13.26 20.61
C PHE A 319 1.23 14.45 19.86
N SER A 320 1.48 15.57 20.55
CA SER A 320 2.12 16.74 19.94
C SER A 320 3.55 16.48 19.47
N LEU A 321 4.29 15.60 20.16
CA LEU A 321 5.64 15.21 19.77
C LEU A 321 5.64 14.09 18.74
N THR A 322 4.74 13.11 18.90
CA THR A 322 4.80 11.84 18.15
C THR A 322 3.93 11.81 16.90
N CYS A 323 2.82 12.56 16.83
CA CYS A 323 1.85 12.48 15.75
C CYS A 323 1.94 13.71 14.83
N ASN A 324 3.03 13.82 14.09
CA ASN A 324 3.32 14.92 13.18
C ASN A 324 3.42 14.45 11.72
N THR A 325 3.61 15.38 10.79
CA THR A 325 3.70 15.05 9.36
C THR A 325 4.87 14.13 9.02
N GLU A 326 5.94 14.14 9.81
CA GLU A 326 7.12 13.29 9.62
C GLU A 326 6.94 11.87 10.17
N SER A 327 5.91 11.61 10.97
CA SER A 327 5.58 10.28 11.47
C SER A 327 4.30 9.72 10.86
N LEU A 328 3.50 10.55 10.19
CA LEU A 328 2.31 10.13 9.46
C LEU A 328 2.73 9.22 8.30
N VAL A 329 2.17 8.02 8.24
CA VAL A 329 2.41 7.04 7.17
C VAL A 329 1.18 6.79 6.30
N TYR A 330 -0.01 7.07 6.83
CA TYR A 330 -1.28 6.99 6.10
C TYR A 330 -2.25 8.06 6.61
N ASP A 331 -2.97 8.71 5.70
CA ASP A 331 -4.07 9.64 5.97
C ASP A 331 -5.21 9.39 4.97
N ASP A 332 -6.41 9.18 5.49
CA ASP A 332 -7.61 8.97 4.68
C ASP A 332 -8.15 10.27 4.05
N GLY A 333 -7.64 11.43 4.47
CA GLY A 333 -8.10 12.73 4.03
C GLY A 333 -9.47 13.15 4.59
N SER A 334 -10.16 12.30 5.35
CA SER A 334 -11.52 12.57 5.85
C SER A 334 -11.54 13.69 6.87
N LYS A 335 -10.43 13.88 7.60
CA LYS A 335 -10.25 14.99 8.54
C LYS A 335 -8.89 15.66 8.33
N PRO A 336 -8.82 17.00 8.38
CA PRO A 336 -7.57 17.70 8.26
C PRO A 336 -6.61 17.27 9.38
N LEU A 337 -5.32 17.23 9.06
CA LEU A 337 -4.29 17.00 10.06
C LEU A 337 -4.47 18.00 11.21
N PRO A 338 -4.51 17.53 12.46
CA PRO A 338 -4.73 18.42 13.57
C PRO A 338 -3.56 19.40 13.64
N VAL A 339 -3.85 20.70 13.73
CA VAL A 339 -2.82 21.72 13.92
C VAL A 339 -2.20 21.47 15.28
N LEU A 340 -1.01 20.87 15.29
CA LEU A 340 -0.28 20.56 16.50
C LEU A 340 0.07 21.88 17.20
N ARG A 341 -0.68 22.18 18.25
CA ARG A 341 -0.28 23.20 19.21
C ARG A 341 0.76 22.53 20.09
N LEU A 342 2.02 22.61 19.68
CA LEU A 342 3.13 22.45 20.62
C LEU A 342 2.87 23.49 21.71
N ASP A 343 2.42 22.98 22.85
CA ASP A 343 1.87 23.80 23.90
C ASP A 343 3.06 24.50 24.57
N ASN A 344 3.51 25.62 24.00
CA ASN A 344 4.53 26.51 24.56
C ASN A 344 4.04 27.20 25.85
N ARG A 345 3.02 26.66 26.52
CA ARG A 345 2.54 27.08 27.84
C ARG A 345 3.42 26.39 28.90
N PRO A 346 4.49 27.05 29.40
CA PRO A 346 5.41 26.47 30.37
C PRO A 346 4.69 25.94 31.62
N GLU A 347 3.55 26.53 31.98
CA GLU A 347 2.72 26.11 33.11
C GLU A 347 2.22 24.66 32.99
N LYS A 348 1.88 24.19 31.78
CA LYS A 348 1.39 22.82 31.58
C LYS A 348 2.53 21.81 31.65
N ILE A 349 3.68 22.16 31.06
CA ILE A 349 4.90 21.35 31.13
C ILE A 349 5.37 21.23 32.58
N GLU A 350 5.40 22.33 33.32
CA GLU A 350 5.78 22.33 34.74
C GLU A 350 4.79 21.56 35.60
N LYS A 351 3.48 21.68 35.34
CA LYS A 351 2.47 20.86 36.01
C LYS A 351 2.66 19.37 35.72
N THR A 352 2.89 18.98 34.47
CA THR A 352 3.14 17.60 34.08
C THR A 352 4.41 17.04 34.74
N LYS A 353 5.49 17.83 34.80
CA LYS A 353 6.71 17.45 35.52
C LYS A 353 6.44 17.29 37.01
N HIS A 354 5.72 18.25 37.61
CA HIS A 354 5.37 18.19 39.02
C HIS A 354 4.58 16.92 39.34
N ASP A 355 3.51 16.64 38.59
CA ASP A 355 2.68 15.44 38.76
C ASP A 355 3.50 14.15 38.60
N PHE A 356 4.42 14.10 37.61
CA PHE A 356 5.33 12.99 37.43
C PHE A 356 6.25 12.77 38.64
N TYR A 357 6.95 13.82 39.08
CA TYR A 357 7.88 13.72 40.19
C TYR A 357 7.19 13.41 41.50
N THR A 358 6.00 13.97 41.76
CA THR A 358 5.19 13.62 42.93
C THR A 358 4.83 12.13 42.93
N GLY A 359 4.40 11.59 41.79
CA GLY A 359 4.10 10.16 41.64
C GLY A 359 5.35 9.29 41.79
N LEU A 360 6.49 9.70 41.20
CA LEU A 360 7.75 8.98 41.26
C LEU A 360 8.35 8.98 42.68
N THR A 361 8.27 10.10 43.40
CA THR A 361 8.68 10.17 44.82
C THR A 361 7.88 9.19 45.66
N LYS A 362 6.57 9.07 45.40
CA LYS A 362 5.73 8.06 46.07
C LYS A 362 6.15 6.64 45.69
N ALA A 363 6.37 6.34 44.42
CA ALA A 363 6.88 5.03 43.99
C ALA A 363 8.21 4.67 44.66
N LYS A 364 9.12 5.66 44.79
CA LYS A 364 10.43 5.50 45.41
C LYS A 364 10.32 5.16 46.90
N THR A 365 9.38 5.74 47.65
CA THR A 365 9.22 5.41 49.07
C THR A 365 8.76 3.97 49.27
N PHE A 366 7.90 3.44 48.39
CA PHE A 366 7.53 2.02 48.39
C PHE A 366 8.72 1.11 48.05
N TYR A 367 9.56 1.52 47.08
CA TYR A 367 10.77 0.78 46.71
C TYR A 367 11.80 0.73 47.85
N GLU A 368 12.08 1.86 48.49
CA GLU A 368 12.99 1.94 49.64
C GLU A 368 12.47 1.09 50.81
N ALA A 369 11.15 1.12 51.07
CA ALA A 369 10.52 0.24 52.05
C ALA A 369 10.68 -1.24 51.67
N ALA A 370 10.47 -1.60 50.40
CA ALA A 370 10.66 -2.97 49.91
C ALA A 370 12.09 -3.47 50.18
N GLN A 371 13.10 -2.62 49.97
CA GLN A 371 14.50 -2.96 50.28
C GLN A 371 14.71 -3.24 51.77
N SER A 372 14.11 -2.44 52.65
CA SER A 372 14.25 -2.62 54.10
C SER A 372 13.64 -3.92 54.63
N TYR A 373 12.59 -4.43 53.97
CA TYR A 373 11.92 -5.68 54.35
C TYR A 373 12.46 -6.93 53.64
N ARG A 374 13.50 -6.80 52.80
CA ARG A 374 13.98 -7.88 51.94
C ARG A 374 14.36 -9.14 52.72
N ASP A 375 15.06 -8.97 53.84
CA ASP A 375 15.59 -10.08 54.64
C ASP A 375 14.66 -10.47 55.81
N ASP A 376 13.80 -9.55 56.24
CA ASP A 376 12.89 -9.74 57.38
C ASP A 376 11.52 -10.33 56.98
N ASN A 377 10.97 -9.89 55.85
CA ASN A 377 9.64 -10.32 55.38
C ASN A 377 9.54 -10.23 53.85
N PHE A 378 9.95 -11.32 53.20
CA PHE A 378 9.98 -11.44 51.75
C PHE A 378 8.64 -11.15 51.07
N ILE A 379 7.51 -11.61 51.64
CA ILE A 379 6.17 -11.41 51.05
C ILE A 379 5.82 -9.92 51.05
N LEU A 380 6.07 -9.22 52.16
CA LEU A 380 5.82 -7.78 52.24
C LEU A 380 6.77 -7.01 51.31
N SER A 381 8.03 -7.40 51.22
CA SER A 381 9.00 -6.83 50.29
C SER A 381 8.52 -6.94 48.83
N ALA A 382 8.06 -8.12 48.42
CA ALA A 382 7.53 -8.35 47.07
C ALA A 382 6.27 -7.53 46.78
N PHE A 383 5.34 -7.43 47.74
CA PHE A 383 4.14 -6.59 47.61
C PHE A 383 4.49 -5.11 47.44
N LEU A 384 5.41 -4.58 48.26
CA LEU A 384 5.85 -3.20 48.19
C LEU A 384 6.59 -2.91 46.87
N LEU A 385 7.37 -3.87 46.36
CA LEU A 385 8.02 -3.76 45.06
C LEU A 385 7.00 -3.68 43.92
N HIS A 386 5.96 -4.52 43.95
CA HIS A 386 4.85 -4.46 42.99
C HIS A 386 4.13 -3.10 43.05
N GLN A 387 3.85 -2.59 44.26
CA GLN A 387 3.24 -1.25 44.42
C GLN A 387 4.15 -0.12 43.93
N ALA A 388 5.46 -0.22 44.13
CA ALA A 388 6.42 0.74 43.60
C ALA A 388 6.39 0.76 42.06
N ALA A 389 6.37 -0.41 41.42
CA ALA A 389 6.25 -0.53 39.97
C ALA A 389 4.93 0.04 39.44
N GLU A 390 3.80 -0.34 40.05
CA GLU A 390 2.46 0.16 39.68
C GLU A 390 2.38 1.69 39.80
N LEU A 391 2.88 2.27 40.90
CA LEU A 391 2.87 3.71 41.11
C LEU A 391 3.79 4.45 40.15
N GLY A 392 4.94 3.86 39.82
CA GLY A 392 5.87 4.41 38.82
C GLY A 392 5.22 4.47 37.44
N LEU A 393 4.58 3.37 37.03
CA LEU A 393 3.85 3.31 35.76
C LEU A 393 2.66 4.27 35.74
N ARG A 394 1.90 4.37 36.85
CA ARG A 394 0.80 5.33 36.98
C ARG A 394 1.28 6.77 36.90
N ALA A 395 2.42 7.11 37.52
CA ALA A 395 3.00 8.44 37.45
C ALA A 395 3.41 8.81 36.02
N LEU A 396 4.01 7.85 35.29
CA LEU A 396 4.36 7.98 33.89
C LEU A 396 3.11 8.15 33.01
N ASN A 397 2.11 7.29 33.17
CA ASN A 397 0.87 7.39 32.41
C ASN A 397 0.13 8.68 32.71
N ARG A 398 0.04 9.13 33.96
CA ARG A 398 -0.64 10.38 34.30
C ARG A 398 0.08 11.60 33.73
N SER A 399 1.41 11.61 33.76
CA SER A 399 2.19 12.72 33.19
C SER A 399 2.12 12.74 31.67
N LEU A 400 2.15 11.55 31.04
CA LEU A 400 2.14 11.42 29.59
C LEU A 400 0.76 11.46 28.98
N THR A 401 -0.31 11.07 29.69
CA THR A 401 -1.69 10.88 29.16
C THR A 401 -2.75 11.75 29.85
N THR A 402 -2.41 12.41 30.97
CA THR A 402 -3.34 13.15 31.86
C THR A 402 -4.51 12.34 32.43
N GLN A 403 -4.57 11.02 32.21
CA GLN A 403 -5.61 10.14 32.73
C GLN A 403 -5.15 9.38 33.98
N ASP A 404 -6.07 9.23 34.95
CA ASP A 404 -5.84 8.54 36.24
C ASP A 404 -6.17 7.04 36.21
N LYS A 405 -6.79 6.54 35.12
CA LYS A 405 -7.19 5.13 34.99
C LYS A 405 -6.46 4.47 33.84
N THR A 406 -5.88 3.30 34.12
CA THR A 406 -5.40 2.31 33.15
C THR A 406 -6.58 1.78 32.33
N GLY A 407 -7.06 2.60 31.40
CA GLY A 407 -7.96 2.21 30.32
C GLY A 407 -7.25 2.15 28.97
N VAL A 408 -5.92 2.25 28.97
CA VAL A 408 -5.09 1.92 27.81
C VAL A 408 -4.67 0.48 28.02
N ALA A 409 -5.28 -0.42 27.28
CA ALA A 409 -4.78 -1.78 27.17
C ALA A 409 -3.45 -1.68 26.39
N ILE A 410 -2.35 -1.61 27.14
CA ILE A 410 -1.01 -1.83 26.62
C ILE A 410 -0.84 -3.35 26.72
N PHE A 411 -0.87 -4.04 25.59
CA PHE A 411 -0.58 -5.46 25.51
C PHE A 411 0.90 -5.61 25.14
N GLU A 412 1.66 -6.34 25.97
CA GLU A 412 2.98 -6.91 25.63
C GLU A 412 2.82 -8.18 24.81
#